data_AF-A0A9P9Y7W6-F1
#
_entry.id   AF-A0A9P9Y7W6-F1
#
_cell.length_a   1.000
_cell.length_b   1.000
_cell.length_c   1.000
_cell.angle_alpha   90.00
_cell.angle_beta   90.00
_cell.angle_gamma   90.00
#
_symmetry.space_group_name_H-M   'P 1'
#
loop_
_entity.id
_entity.type
_entity.pdbx_description
1 polymer ?
#
loop_
_entity_poly.entity_id
_entity_poly.type
_entity_poly.pdbx_seq_one_letter_code
_entity_poly.pdbx_strand_id
1 'polypeptide(L)'
;MLTQVQGQRDDWEIGADSPLFDVDLGPYDKQNFTFSYQLSPLQRMGYEVYTAAAYRGFSDAANISWVPIPSLNRTDADVSAILIAPNIVTYAQSVDDPVFQANGSIKNPIRTSELGTEQVMYLSDNTLRIVACADQHEFCDPISGACSGLDGHLSSGIPELLGTVNNKQWATIVRIQHDSLLYTMEGSVRSLGDNGKFSEKKLLLLLIAWFANTESSPALIAKSIMASPMLISPGLDAHALAERSPTVVRDGPRQASN
;
A
#
# COMPACT_ATOMS: atom_id res chain seq x y z
N MET A 1 5.38 -32.30 23.86
CA MET A 1 6.76 -32.51 23.35
C MET A 1 6.78 -31.89 21.97
N LEU A 2 7.11 -30.58 21.91
CA LEU A 2 7.11 -29.77 20.69
C LEU A 2 8.56 -29.52 20.32
N THR A 3 8.96 -30.05 19.17
CA THR A 3 10.33 -29.93 18.66
C THR A 3 10.43 -28.58 17.93
N GLN A 4 11.18 -27.65 18.51
CA GLN A 4 11.51 -26.38 17.90
C GLN A 4 12.68 -26.61 16.94
N VAL A 5 12.49 -26.34 15.64
CA VAL A 5 13.59 -26.39 14.66
C VAL A 5 14.33 -25.06 14.73
N GLN A 6 15.51 -25.07 15.35
CA GLN A 6 16.49 -23.99 15.24
C GLN A 6 17.05 -24.00 13.81
N GLY A 7 16.58 -23.08 12.98
CA GLY A 7 17.21 -22.74 11.71
C GLY A 7 18.32 -21.71 11.94
N GLN A 8 19.54 -22.21 12.20
CA GLN A 8 20.76 -21.43 12.19
C GLN A 8 21.29 -21.37 10.74
N ARG A 9 21.43 -20.16 10.17
CA ARG A 9 22.37 -19.86 9.07
C ARG A 9 22.83 -18.40 9.18
N ASP A 10 23.98 -18.22 9.80
CA ASP A 10 24.73 -16.96 9.89
C ASP A 10 25.80 -16.87 8.78
N ASP A 11 25.48 -17.28 7.55
CA ASP A 11 26.35 -17.13 6.39
C ASP A 11 25.55 -16.54 5.22
N TRP A 12 25.57 -15.22 5.09
CA TRP A 12 25.07 -14.54 3.89
C TRP A 12 26.18 -14.56 2.83
N GLU A 13 26.39 -15.69 2.17
CA GLU A 13 27.11 -15.66 0.91
C GLU A 13 26.29 -14.82 -0.07
N ILE A 14 26.90 -13.76 -0.64
CA ILE A 14 26.31 -12.94 -1.70
C ILE A 14 26.21 -13.79 -2.97
N GLY A 15 25.26 -14.72 -3.01
CA GLY A 15 24.79 -15.27 -4.26
C GLY A 15 24.19 -14.13 -5.08
N ALA A 16 24.43 -14.13 -6.39
CA ALA A 16 23.91 -13.13 -7.32
C ALA A 16 22.37 -13.09 -7.43
N ASP A 17 21.66 -13.93 -6.67
CA ASP A 17 20.22 -14.11 -6.71
C ASP A 17 19.58 -13.46 -5.47
N SER A 18 19.27 -12.18 -5.60
CA SER A 18 18.45 -11.44 -4.63
C SER A 18 17.04 -12.04 -4.57
N PRO A 19 16.49 -12.39 -3.40
CA PRO A 19 15.16 -12.98 -3.33
C PRO A 19 14.11 -12.00 -3.83
N LEU A 20 13.22 -12.50 -4.70
CA LEU A 20 12.08 -11.78 -5.26
C LEU A 20 10.83 -12.12 -4.46
N PHE A 21 10.06 -11.10 -4.09
CA PHE A 21 8.79 -11.21 -3.38
C PHE A 21 7.68 -10.72 -4.29
N ASP A 22 6.82 -11.64 -4.71
CA ASP A 22 5.60 -11.31 -5.42
C ASP A 22 4.45 -11.27 -4.41
N VAL A 23 3.74 -10.14 -4.37
CA VAL A 23 2.59 -9.89 -3.52
C VAL A 23 1.34 -9.93 -4.37
N ASP A 24 0.48 -10.92 -4.11
CA ASP A 24 -0.77 -11.12 -4.82
C ASP A 24 -1.96 -10.59 -4.01
N LEU A 25 -2.37 -9.36 -4.33
CA LEU A 25 -3.66 -8.78 -3.93
C LEU A 25 -4.59 -8.69 -5.15
N GLY A 26 -4.31 -9.46 -6.20
CA GLY A 26 -5.01 -9.48 -7.48
C GLY A 26 -4.14 -9.01 -8.65
N PRO A 27 -4.53 -9.30 -9.90
CA PRO A 27 -3.71 -9.06 -11.08
C PRO A 27 -3.53 -7.57 -11.34
N TYR A 28 -2.31 -7.20 -11.76
CA TYR A 28 -1.94 -5.84 -12.12
C TYR A 28 -1.47 -5.77 -13.59
N ASP A 29 -2.13 -4.96 -14.43
CA ASP A 29 -1.91 -4.86 -15.87
C ASP A 29 -1.96 -6.24 -16.55
N LYS A 30 -0.83 -6.75 -17.06
CA LYS A 30 -0.71 -8.08 -17.69
C LYS A 30 -0.13 -9.14 -16.76
N GLN A 31 0.07 -8.81 -15.50
CA GLN A 31 0.71 -9.66 -14.50
C GLN A 31 -0.32 -10.29 -13.57
N ASN A 32 0.02 -11.45 -13.02
CA ASN A 32 -0.83 -12.21 -12.10
C ASN A 32 -0.56 -11.90 -10.61
N PHE A 33 0.19 -10.84 -10.32
CA PHE A 33 0.46 -10.35 -8.98
C PHE A 33 0.27 -8.82 -8.95
N THR A 34 0.16 -8.25 -7.75
CA THR A 34 -0.03 -6.81 -7.56
C THR A 34 1.30 -6.05 -7.50
N PHE A 35 2.25 -6.57 -6.72
CA PHE A 35 3.59 -5.98 -6.58
C PHE A 35 4.65 -7.05 -6.73
N SER A 36 5.79 -6.69 -7.30
CA SER A 36 7.01 -7.49 -7.26
C SER A 36 8.13 -6.64 -6.67
N TYR A 37 8.81 -7.19 -5.69
CA TYR A 37 9.84 -6.49 -4.94
C TYR A 37 11.08 -7.37 -4.77
N GLN A 38 12.25 -6.86 -5.14
CA GLN A 38 13.50 -7.60 -5.08
C GLN A 38 14.39 -7.04 -3.97
N LEU A 39 14.81 -7.90 -3.03
CA LEU A 39 15.76 -7.51 -1.98
C LEU A 39 17.17 -7.37 -2.54
N SER A 40 17.57 -6.15 -2.91
CA SER A 40 18.95 -5.88 -3.37
C SER A 40 19.97 -5.97 -2.23
N PRO A 41 21.08 -6.74 -2.38
CA PRO A 41 22.21 -6.76 -1.45
C PRO A 41 23.00 -5.45 -1.48
N LEU A 42 22.92 -4.68 -2.57
CA LEU A 42 23.31 -3.27 -2.60
C LEU A 42 22.15 -2.48 -2.00
N GLN A 43 22.07 -2.54 -0.68
CA GLN A 43 20.95 -2.10 0.14
C GLN A 43 20.50 -0.68 -0.25
N ARG A 44 19.25 -0.55 -0.68
CA ARG A 44 18.64 0.75 -0.93
C ARG A 44 18.46 1.46 0.40
N MET A 45 19.03 2.66 0.52
CA MET A 45 18.89 3.49 1.72
C MET A 45 17.49 4.12 1.74
N GLY A 46 16.75 3.90 2.83
CA GLY A 46 15.40 4.45 2.98
C GLY A 46 14.30 3.46 2.64
N TYR A 47 13.06 3.93 2.69
CA TYR A 47 11.90 3.13 2.34
C TYR A 47 11.68 3.12 0.83
N GLU A 48 11.20 1.99 0.32
CA GLU A 48 10.56 1.94 -0.99
C GLU A 48 9.06 1.77 -0.82
N VAL A 49 8.32 2.43 -1.69
CA VAL A 49 6.86 2.39 -1.66
C VAL A 49 6.31 2.17 -3.04
N TYR A 50 5.39 1.21 -3.14
CA TYR A 50 4.65 0.90 -4.36
C TYR A 50 3.17 1.05 -4.09
N THR A 51 2.42 1.48 -5.09
CA THR A 51 0.99 1.72 -4.96
C THR A 51 0.22 1.06 -6.09
N ALA A 52 -0.96 0.57 -5.78
CA ALA A 52 -1.96 0.11 -6.74
C ALA A 52 -3.32 0.69 -6.34
N ALA A 53 -4.14 1.06 -7.31
CA ALA A 53 -5.46 1.63 -7.06
C ALA A 53 -6.51 0.99 -7.96
N ALA A 54 -7.68 0.76 -7.37
CA ALA A 54 -8.88 0.30 -8.04
C ALA A 54 -10.00 1.30 -7.75
N TYR A 55 -10.49 1.93 -8.82
CA TYR A 55 -11.47 3.00 -8.72
C TYR A 55 -12.88 2.48 -8.99
N ARG A 56 -13.82 2.87 -8.14
CA ARG A 56 -15.22 2.50 -8.31
C ARG A 56 -15.76 3.08 -9.63
N GLY A 57 -16.50 2.29 -10.38
CA GLY A 57 -17.12 2.72 -11.63
C GLY A 57 -16.16 2.73 -12.83
N PHE A 58 -14.90 2.36 -12.64
CA PHE A 58 -13.91 2.21 -13.70
C PHE A 58 -13.65 0.72 -13.97
N SER A 59 -14.63 0.04 -14.59
CA SER A 59 -14.57 -1.41 -14.85
C SER A 59 -14.18 -1.80 -16.29
N ASP A 60 -14.03 -0.85 -17.21
CA ASP A 60 -13.86 -1.16 -18.64
C ASP A 60 -12.42 -0.97 -19.17
N ALA A 61 -11.67 -2.08 -19.07
CA ALA A 61 -11.11 -2.88 -20.16
C ALA A 61 -10.04 -2.33 -21.14
N ALA A 62 -9.50 -1.11 -20.99
CA ALA A 62 -8.37 -0.69 -21.84
C ALA A 62 -7.09 -0.30 -21.09
N ASN A 63 -7.18 0.14 -19.83
CA ASN A 63 -6.04 0.61 -19.02
C ASN A 63 -6.25 0.36 -17.51
N ILE A 64 -6.99 -0.68 -17.12
CA ILE A 64 -7.17 -1.00 -15.68
C ILE A 64 -5.85 -1.58 -15.19
N SER A 65 -5.15 -0.85 -14.32
CA SER A 65 -3.85 -1.31 -13.85
C SER A 65 -3.96 -2.33 -12.73
N TRP A 66 -5.03 -2.38 -11.91
CA TRP A 66 -5.16 -3.38 -10.83
C TRP A 66 -6.59 -3.88 -10.65
N VAL A 67 -6.77 -5.20 -10.50
CA VAL A 67 -8.05 -5.83 -10.14
C VAL A 67 -7.90 -6.47 -8.76
N PRO A 68 -8.52 -5.92 -7.69
CA PRO A 68 -8.33 -6.43 -6.34
C PRO A 68 -8.94 -7.81 -6.12
N ILE A 69 -8.35 -8.58 -5.19
CA ILE A 69 -8.96 -9.80 -4.65
C ILE A 69 -10.34 -9.52 -4.03
N PRO A 70 -11.23 -10.53 -3.91
CA PRO A 70 -12.60 -10.33 -3.45
C PRO A 70 -12.75 -9.60 -2.10
N SER A 71 -11.80 -9.77 -1.17
CA SER A 71 -11.83 -9.07 0.13
C SER A 71 -11.53 -7.57 0.05
N LEU A 72 -10.85 -7.14 -1.02
CA LEU A 72 -10.52 -5.75 -1.30
C LEU A 72 -11.36 -5.14 -2.43
N ASN A 73 -12.16 -5.96 -3.12
CA ASN A 73 -13.03 -5.48 -4.19
C ASN A 73 -14.31 -4.85 -3.63
N ARG A 74 -14.20 -3.56 -3.27
CA ARG A 74 -15.30 -2.76 -2.69
C ARG A 74 -16.17 -2.17 -3.79
N THR A 75 -17.48 -2.15 -3.57
CA THR A 75 -18.47 -1.59 -4.49
C THR A 75 -19.02 -0.25 -4.03
N ASP A 76 -18.44 0.35 -2.99
CA ASP A 76 -18.88 1.57 -2.32
C ASP A 76 -17.71 2.50 -1.97
N ALA A 77 -16.50 2.22 -2.46
CA ALA A 77 -15.28 2.98 -2.17
C ALA A 77 -14.28 2.81 -3.32
N ASP A 78 -13.34 3.75 -3.43
CA ASP A 78 -12.09 3.47 -4.14
C ASP A 78 -11.14 2.74 -3.20
N VAL A 79 -10.31 1.87 -3.75
CA VAL A 79 -9.39 1.06 -2.95
C VAL A 79 -7.97 1.28 -3.42
N SER A 80 -7.07 1.54 -2.49
CA SER A 80 -5.64 1.60 -2.74
C SER A 80 -4.91 0.57 -1.90
N ALA A 81 -3.90 -0.06 -2.49
CA ALA A 81 -2.94 -0.89 -1.80
C ALA A 81 -1.57 -0.21 -1.85
N ILE A 82 -0.88 -0.17 -0.72
CA ILE A 82 0.42 0.48 -0.55
C ILE A 82 1.37 -0.57 0.02
N LEU A 83 2.37 -0.98 -0.75
CA LEU A 83 3.47 -1.80 -0.27
C LEU A 83 4.59 -0.89 0.22
N ILE A 84 5.06 -1.13 1.45
CA ILE A 84 6.17 -0.41 2.09
C ILE A 84 7.27 -1.42 2.38
N ALA A 85 8.45 -1.19 1.79
CA ALA A 85 9.66 -1.95 2.05
C ALA A 85 10.64 -1.07 2.86
N PRO A 86 10.89 -1.38 4.14
CA PRO A 86 11.79 -0.61 5.00
C PRO A 86 13.28 -0.78 4.66
N ASN A 87 13.65 -1.74 3.80
CA ASN A 87 15.04 -2.02 3.44
C ASN A 87 15.94 -2.16 4.67
N ILE A 88 16.98 -1.32 4.75
CA ILE A 88 17.92 -1.23 5.89
C ILE A 88 17.69 -0.01 6.77
N VAL A 89 16.49 0.57 6.74
CA VAL A 89 16.15 1.65 7.66
C VAL A 89 16.24 1.11 9.09
N THR A 90 16.99 1.84 9.91
CA THR A 90 17.14 1.59 11.33
C THR A 90 16.58 2.74 12.15
N TYR A 91 16.15 2.43 13.37
CA TYR A 91 15.54 3.38 14.30
C TYR A 91 16.40 3.46 15.55
N ALA A 92 16.59 4.67 16.06
CA ALA A 92 17.34 4.89 17.30
C ALA A 92 16.56 4.45 18.56
N GLN A 93 15.26 4.14 18.41
CA GLN A 93 14.36 3.70 19.46
C GLN A 93 13.42 2.63 18.92
N SER A 94 12.86 1.83 19.83
CA SER A 94 11.82 0.85 19.52
C SER A 94 10.59 1.54 18.90
N VAL A 95 10.01 0.96 17.85
CA VAL A 95 8.79 1.44 17.20
C VAL A 95 7.70 0.38 17.26
N ASP A 96 6.55 0.69 17.86
CA ASP A 96 5.39 -0.21 17.99
C ASP A 96 4.27 0.08 16.97
N ASP A 97 4.48 1.04 16.06
CA ASP A 97 3.57 1.27 14.93
C ASP A 97 3.53 0.01 14.04
N PRO A 98 2.36 -0.59 13.75
CA PRO A 98 2.30 -1.85 13.01
C PRO A 98 2.89 -1.80 11.58
N VAL A 99 2.90 -0.63 10.95
CA VAL A 99 3.49 -0.40 9.62
C VAL A 99 5.01 -0.32 9.72
N PHE A 100 5.52 0.32 10.77
CA PHE A 100 6.95 0.58 10.95
C PHE A 100 7.60 -0.27 12.05
N GLN A 101 6.94 -1.34 12.48
CA GLN A 101 7.27 -2.09 13.69
C GLN A 101 8.75 -2.49 13.71
N ALA A 102 9.44 -2.02 14.73
CA ALA A 102 10.87 -2.20 14.95
C ALA A 102 11.14 -2.24 16.45
N ASN A 103 10.65 -3.28 17.13
CA ASN A 103 10.79 -3.42 18.58
C ASN A 103 11.67 -4.59 19.01
N GLY A 104 12.25 -5.30 18.04
CA GLY A 104 13.14 -6.42 18.29
C GLY A 104 12.41 -7.74 18.46
N SER A 105 11.12 -7.80 18.17
CA SER A 105 10.30 -9.02 18.32
C SER A 105 10.65 -10.10 17.28
N ILE A 106 11.13 -9.70 16.10
CA ILE A 106 11.51 -10.61 15.01
C ILE A 106 13.00 -10.45 14.69
N LYS A 107 13.50 -9.21 14.59
CA LYS A 107 14.91 -8.95 14.29
C LYS A 107 15.61 -8.34 15.48
N ASN A 108 16.66 -9.00 15.98
CA ASN A 108 17.43 -8.48 17.10
C ASN A 108 17.98 -7.07 16.81
N PRO A 109 17.94 -6.14 17.78
CA PRO A 109 18.57 -4.84 17.64
C PRO A 109 20.08 -4.97 17.36
N ILE A 110 20.59 -4.12 16.48
CA ILE A 110 22.02 -4.02 16.18
C ILE A 110 22.66 -3.17 17.28
N ARG A 111 23.75 -3.68 17.86
CA ARG A 111 24.62 -2.90 18.75
C ARG A 111 25.80 -2.39 17.95
N THR A 112 25.94 -1.08 17.85
CA THR A 112 27.09 -0.43 17.22
C THR A 112 27.87 0.34 18.28
N SER A 113 29.17 0.51 18.07
CA SER A 113 30.01 1.36 18.91
C SER A 113 30.62 2.46 18.06
N GLU A 114 29.81 3.47 17.74
CA GLU A 114 30.32 4.69 17.11
C GLU A 114 30.82 5.65 18.19
N LEU A 115 32.03 6.19 17.98
CA LEU A 115 32.65 7.20 18.84
C LEU A 115 32.80 6.79 20.32
N GLY A 116 32.91 5.49 20.60
CA GLY A 116 33.09 4.96 21.96
C GLY A 116 31.81 4.91 22.79
N THR A 117 30.65 5.23 22.20
CA THR A 117 29.34 5.03 22.82
C THR A 117 28.63 3.84 22.19
N GLU A 118 28.19 2.89 23.02
CA GLU A 118 27.34 1.81 22.56
C GLU A 118 25.96 2.37 22.20
N GLN A 119 25.54 2.17 20.95
CA GLN A 119 24.23 2.56 20.45
C GLN A 119 23.46 1.30 20.04
N VAL A 120 22.17 1.28 20.37
CA VAL A 120 21.25 0.22 19.98
C VAL A 120 20.37 0.75 18.87
N MET A 121 20.42 0.10 17.72
CA MET A 121 19.63 0.43 16.54
C MET A 121 18.62 -0.68 16.29
N TYR A 122 17.35 -0.32 16.12
CA TYR A 122 16.27 -1.24 15.84
C TYR A 122 16.08 -1.37 14.33
N LEU A 123 15.91 -2.59 13.83
CA LEU A 123 15.54 -2.86 12.45
C LEU A 123 14.03 -3.06 12.37
N SER A 124 13.43 -2.78 11.21
CA SER A 124 12.06 -3.24 10.96
C SER A 124 11.99 -4.75 11.13
N ASP A 125 11.06 -5.20 11.96
CA ASP A 125 10.77 -6.61 12.21
C ASP A 125 10.31 -7.34 10.93
N ASN A 126 9.93 -6.58 9.89
CA ASN A 126 9.31 -7.14 8.69
C ASN A 126 9.99 -6.63 7.43
N THR A 127 10.10 -7.54 6.46
CA THR A 127 10.71 -7.25 5.15
C THR A 127 9.81 -6.37 4.29
N LEU A 128 8.50 -6.58 4.36
CA LEU A 128 7.49 -5.84 3.61
C LEU A 128 6.25 -5.64 4.48
N ARG A 129 5.55 -4.55 4.22
CA ARG A 129 4.25 -4.22 4.83
C ARG A 129 3.28 -3.77 3.76
N ILE A 130 2.02 -4.13 3.93
CA ILE A 130 0.96 -3.75 3.01
C ILE A 130 -0.10 -3.03 3.82
N VAL A 131 -0.44 -1.83 3.36
CA VAL A 131 -1.57 -1.05 3.87
C VAL A 131 -2.60 -0.97 2.76
N ALA A 132 -3.82 -1.41 3.03
CA ALA A 132 -4.95 -1.19 2.13
C ALA A 132 -5.87 -0.12 2.71
N CYS A 133 -6.25 0.85 1.88
CA CYS A 133 -7.14 1.95 2.23
C CYS A 133 -8.39 1.90 1.36
N ALA A 134 -9.54 2.20 1.97
CA ALA A 134 -10.79 2.44 1.25
C ALA A 134 -11.14 3.93 1.38
N ASP A 135 -11.12 4.63 0.25
CA ASP A 135 -11.43 6.06 0.16
C ASP A 135 -12.90 6.23 -0.20
N GLN A 136 -13.65 6.87 0.70
CA GLN A 136 -15.06 7.20 0.53
C GLN A 136 -15.30 8.70 0.68
N HIS A 137 -16.09 9.24 -0.23
CA HIS A 137 -16.45 10.65 -0.31
C HIS A 137 -17.97 10.81 -0.27
N GLU A 138 -18.43 11.84 0.43
CA GLU A 138 -19.81 12.33 0.33
C GLU A 138 -19.80 13.81 -0.04
N PHE A 139 -20.70 14.19 -0.95
CA PHE A 139 -20.93 15.58 -1.33
C PHE A 139 -22.20 16.05 -0.66
N CYS A 140 -22.16 17.20 0.00
CA CYS A 140 -23.32 17.77 0.68
C CYS A 140 -23.69 19.14 0.10
N ASP A 141 -24.98 19.32 -0.19
CA ASP A 141 -25.54 20.63 -0.53
C ASP A 141 -25.69 21.47 0.75
N PRO A 142 -25.00 22.61 0.89
CA PRO A 142 -25.09 23.44 2.09
C PRO A 142 -26.45 24.12 2.26
N ILE A 143 -27.28 24.20 1.20
CA ILE A 143 -28.59 24.87 1.26
C ILE A 143 -29.65 23.90 1.82
N SER A 144 -29.75 22.70 1.23
CA SER A 144 -30.74 21.70 1.66
C SER A 144 -30.25 20.80 2.80
N GLY A 145 -28.94 20.68 3.00
CA GLY A 145 -28.32 19.71 3.92
C GLY A 145 -28.34 18.27 3.40
N ALA A 146 -28.78 18.02 2.16
CA ALA A 146 -28.78 16.68 1.56
C ALA A 146 -27.36 16.26 1.15
N CYS A 147 -27.01 14.98 1.35
CA CYS A 147 -25.70 14.41 1.01
C CYS A 147 -25.81 13.16 0.11
N SER A 148 -24.83 12.94 -0.78
CA SER A 148 -24.81 11.86 -1.80
C SER A 148 -24.74 10.44 -1.23
N GLY A 149 -24.54 10.31 0.08
CA GLY A 149 -24.02 9.08 0.68
C GLY A 149 -22.53 8.92 0.42
N LEU A 150 -21.90 8.03 1.20
CA LEU A 150 -20.49 7.66 1.07
C LEU A 150 -20.29 6.75 -0.14
N ASP A 151 -19.35 7.13 -0.98
CA ASP A 151 -19.08 6.44 -2.24
C ASP A 151 -17.63 6.67 -2.72
N GLY A 152 -17.17 5.95 -3.75
CA GLY A 152 -15.91 6.27 -4.43
C GLY A 152 -15.95 7.66 -5.12
N HIS A 153 -14.80 8.18 -5.52
CA HIS A 153 -14.65 9.54 -6.06
C HIS A 153 -15.46 9.80 -7.34
N LEU A 154 -15.65 8.78 -8.18
CA LEU A 154 -16.56 8.83 -9.35
C LEU A 154 -17.99 8.49 -8.94
N SER A 155 -18.44 9.01 -7.80
CA SER A 155 -19.75 8.69 -7.29
C SER A 155 -20.81 8.98 -8.35
N SER A 156 -21.55 7.95 -8.75
CA SER A 156 -22.67 8.06 -9.69
C SER A 156 -23.84 8.86 -9.10
N GLY A 157 -23.81 9.18 -7.81
CA GLY A 157 -24.87 9.86 -7.06
C GLY A 157 -24.88 11.39 -7.10
N ILE A 158 -23.86 12.07 -7.64
CA ILE A 158 -23.86 13.56 -7.70
C ILE A 158 -25.01 14.14 -8.55
N PRO A 159 -25.32 13.58 -9.74
CA PRO A 159 -26.47 14.04 -10.52
C PRO A 159 -27.81 13.84 -9.80
N GLU A 160 -27.91 12.82 -8.95
CA GLU A 160 -29.13 12.45 -8.22
C GLU A 160 -29.35 13.35 -6.99
N LEU A 161 -28.27 13.84 -6.37
CA LEU A 161 -28.33 14.68 -5.17
C LEU A 161 -28.78 16.12 -5.42
N LEU A 162 -28.46 16.67 -6.60
CA LEU A 162 -28.54 18.12 -6.82
C LEU A 162 -29.73 18.59 -7.63
N GLY A 163 -30.63 17.68 -8.05
CA GLY A 163 -31.75 18.04 -8.93
C GLY A 163 -31.27 18.82 -10.16
N THR A 164 -31.91 19.95 -10.47
CA THR A 164 -31.42 20.90 -11.50
C THR A 164 -30.19 21.66 -11.02
N VAL A 165 -29.02 21.01 -11.15
CA VAL A 165 -27.71 21.63 -10.96
C VAL A 165 -27.49 22.70 -12.01
N ASN A 166 -27.24 23.95 -11.61
CA ASN A 166 -26.87 24.99 -12.58
C ASN A 166 -25.42 24.79 -13.06
N ASN A 167 -25.06 25.39 -14.20
CA ASN A 167 -23.72 25.25 -14.80
C ASN A 167 -22.56 25.65 -13.84
N LYS A 168 -22.79 26.58 -12.90
CA LYS A 168 -21.76 26.98 -11.93
C LYS A 168 -21.55 25.88 -10.89
N GLN A 169 -22.61 25.31 -10.36
CA GLN A 169 -22.55 24.19 -9.41
C GLN A 169 -21.90 22.96 -10.06
N TRP A 170 -22.25 22.64 -11.31
CA TRP A 170 -21.61 21.58 -12.09
C TRP A 170 -20.10 21.80 -12.25
N ALA A 171 -19.69 23.03 -12.60
CA ALA A 171 -18.28 23.37 -12.70
C ALA A 171 -17.54 23.24 -11.36
N THR A 172 -18.19 23.57 -10.24
CA THR A 172 -17.61 23.37 -8.89
C THR A 172 -17.44 21.89 -8.57
N ILE A 173 -18.45 21.07 -8.84
CA ILE A 173 -18.41 19.62 -8.61
C ILE A 173 -17.25 18.98 -9.36
N VAL A 174 -17.12 19.26 -10.66
CA VAL A 174 -16.04 18.68 -11.48
C VAL A 174 -14.67 19.04 -10.93
N ARG A 175 -14.50 20.27 -10.45
CA ARG A 175 -13.25 20.70 -9.83
C ARG A 175 -12.97 19.94 -8.53
N ILE A 176 -13.97 19.80 -7.67
CA ILE A 176 -13.82 19.04 -6.43
C ILE A 176 -13.53 17.57 -6.75
N GLN A 177 -14.25 16.95 -7.69
CA GLN A 177 -13.99 15.56 -8.11
C GLN A 177 -12.57 15.39 -8.67
N HIS A 178 -12.12 16.31 -9.52
CA HIS A 178 -10.78 16.31 -10.08
C HIS A 178 -9.71 16.45 -8.98
N ASP A 179 -9.95 17.32 -7.99
CA ASP A 179 -9.01 17.48 -6.89
C ASP A 179 -9.03 16.24 -5.96
N SER A 180 -10.21 15.67 -5.67
CA SER A 180 -10.34 14.44 -4.89
C SER A 180 -9.53 13.28 -5.48
N LEU A 181 -9.47 13.17 -6.81
CA LEU A 181 -8.62 12.19 -7.52
C LEU A 181 -7.14 12.30 -7.14
N LEU A 182 -6.62 13.52 -7.04
CA LEU A 182 -5.22 13.78 -6.70
C LEU A 182 -4.93 13.52 -5.21
N TYR A 183 -5.95 13.65 -4.37
CA TYR A 183 -5.87 13.45 -2.91
C TYR A 183 -6.30 12.05 -2.45
N THR A 184 -6.54 11.11 -3.37
CA THR A 184 -6.64 9.69 -3.01
C THR A 184 -5.37 9.25 -2.27
N MET A 185 -5.48 8.19 -1.48
CA MET A 185 -4.31 7.69 -0.73
C MET A 185 -3.18 7.26 -1.68
N GLU A 186 -3.52 6.68 -2.84
CA GLU A 186 -2.54 6.37 -3.89
C GLU A 186 -1.87 7.64 -4.43
N GLY A 187 -2.64 8.65 -4.82
CA GLY A 187 -2.10 9.92 -5.34
C GLY A 187 -1.21 10.63 -4.33
N SER A 188 -1.63 10.65 -3.06
CA SER A 188 -0.89 11.25 -1.94
C SER A 188 0.45 10.56 -1.69
N VAL A 189 0.46 9.22 -1.71
CA VAL A 189 1.69 8.43 -1.53
C VAL A 189 2.60 8.55 -2.74
N ARG A 190 2.05 8.45 -3.96
CA ARG A 190 2.83 8.57 -5.21
C ARG A 190 3.48 9.94 -5.33
N SER A 191 2.83 10.99 -4.84
CA SER A 191 3.39 12.36 -4.82
C SER A 191 4.63 12.50 -3.91
N LEU A 192 4.89 11.56 -3.01
CA LEU A 192 6.13 11.56 -2.21
C LEU A 192 7.37 11.20 -3.05
N GLY A 193 7.17 10.55 -4.20
CA GLY A 193 8.20 10.06 -5.11
C GLY A 193 9.04 8.91 -4.53
N ASP A 194 9.90 8.32 -5.37
CA ASP A 194 10.76 7.16 -5.04
C ASP A 194 11.79 7.40 -3.92
N ASN A 195 11.86 8.63 -3.38
CA ASN A 195 12.77 9.03 -2.30
C ASN A 195 12.04 9.72 -1.14
N GLY A 196 10.73 9.54 -1.04
CA GLY A 196 9.92 10.08 0.04
C GLY A 196 10.40 9.57 1.40
N LYS A 197 11.16 10.38 2.14
CA LYS A 197 11.51 10.07 3.53
C LYS A 197 10.23 10.13 4.37
N PHE A 198 9.70 8.97 4.74
CA PHE A 198 8.69 8.84 5.78
C PHE A 198 9.35 9.22 7.11
N SER A 199 9.16 10.47 7.54
CA SER A 199 9.22 10.76 8.98
C SER A 199 7.87 10.42 9.56
N GLU A 200 7.82 9.78 10.72
CA GLU A 200 6.61 9.41 11.50
C GLU A 200 5.54 10.52 11.53
N LYS A 201 5.96 11.80 11.49
CA LYS A 201 5.06 12.96 11.47
C LYS A 201 4.36 13.23 10.14
N LYS A 202 4.88 12.80 8.98
CA LYS A 202 4.35 13.15 7.64
C LYS A 202 3.11 12.35 7.26
N LEU A 203 3.03 11.07 7.63
CA LEU A 203 1.84 10.26 7.41
C LEU A 203 0.67 10.80 8.27
N LEU A 204 0.98 11.17 9.53
CA LEU A 204 0.04 11.83 10.43
C LEU A 204 -0.33 13.26 9.97
N LEU A 205 0.61 14.01 9.39
CA LEU A 205 0.35 15.35 8.83
C LEU A 205 -0.49 15.31 7.55
N LEU A 206 -0.38 14.26 6.72
CA LEU A 206 -1.30 14.04 5.60
C LEU A 206 -2.73 13.79 6.09
N LEU A 207 -2.89 13.08 7.21
CA LEU A 207 -4.18 12.88 7.88
C LEU A 207 -4.73 14.17 8.54
N ILE A 208 -3.87 15.06 9.04
CA ILE A 208 -4.27 16.28 9.77
C ILE A 208 -4.43 17.51 8.86
N ALA A 209 -3.62 17.67 7.81
CA ALA A 209 -3.66 18.83 6.92
C ALA A 209 -4.98 18.96 6.14
N TRP A 210 -5.77 17.87 6.05
CA TRP A 210 -7.08 17.87 5.43
C TRP A 210 -8.19 18.43 6.33
N PHE A 211 -8.04 18.38 7.66
CA PHE A 211 -9.06 18.87 8.62
C PHE A 211 -9.08 20.40 8.78
N ALA A 212 -8.05 21.11 8.33
CA ALA A 212 -7.83 22.51 8.74
C ALA A 212 -8.32 23.58 7.75
N ASN A 213 -9.05 23.25 6.68
CA ASN A 213 -9.27 24.22 5.60
C ASN A 213 -10.68 24.23 4.99
N THR A 214 -11.73 24.51 5.78
CA THR A 214 -13.05 24.90 5.25
C THR A 214 -13.86 25.77 6.22
N GLU A 215 -13.44 27.01 6.47
CA GLU A 215 -14.32 28.05 7.02
C GLU A 215 -14.17 29.34 6.20
N SER A 216 -14.87 29.48 5.05
CA SER A 216 -15.28 30.81 4.54
C SER A 216 -16.05 30.84 3.20
N SER A 217 -16.52 29.75 2.58
CA SER A 217 -17.25 29.86 1.30
C SER A 217 -18.57 29.08 1.27
N PRO A 218 -19.70 29.69 0.83
CA PRO A 218 -21.01 29.02 0.74
C PRO A 218 -21.14 28.05 -0.45
N ALA A 219 -20.03 27.53 -0.98
CA ALA A 219 -20.02 26.57 -2.07
C ALA A 219 -19.69 25.18 -1.51
N LEU A 220 -20.58 24.20 -1.77
CA LEU A 220 -20.42 22.74 -1.64
C LEU A 220 -19.29 22.25 -0.72
N ILE A 221 -19.67 21.59 0.38
CA ILE A 221 -18.73 20.97 1.30
C ILE A 221 -18.54 19.52 0.86
N ALA A 222 -17.30 19.15 0.56
CA ALA A 222 -16.91 17.76 0.39
C ALA A 222 -16.36 17.24 1.71
N LYS A 223 -16.88 16.10 2.16
CA LYS A 223 -16.37 15.40 3.34
C LYS A 223 -15.78 14.07 2.88
N SER A 224 -14.52 13.85 3.24
CA SER A 224 -13.80 12.61 3.01
C SER A 224 -13.72 11.87 4.33
N ILE A 225 -14.11 10.61 4.33
CA ILE A 225 -13.89 9.71 5.45
C ILE A 225 -12.91 8.66 4.95
N MET A 226 -11.64 8.81 5.32
CA MET A 226 -10.69 7.71 5.18
C MET A 226 -11.08 6.62 6.18
N ALA A 227 -11.53 5.47 5.68
CA ALA A 227 -11.74 4.31 6.53
C ALA A 227 -10.40 3.86 7.12
N SER A 228 -10.43 3.31 8.33
CA SER A 228 -9.24 2.87 9.05
C SER A 228 -8.33 1.98 8.19
N PRO A 229 -7.00 2.20 8.20
CA PRO A 229 -6.08 1.37 7.42
C PRO A 229 -6.26 -0.10 7.80
N MET A 230 -6.58 -0.93 6.82
CA MET A 230 -6.60 -2.38 7.04
C MET A 230 -5.17 -2.87 6.87
N LEU A 231 -4.54 -3.24 8.00
CA LEU A 231 -3.25 -3.88 7.98
C LEU A 231 -3.43 -5.31 7.49
N ILE A 232 -3.02 -5.54 6.25
CA ILE A 232 -2.87 -6.89 5.73
C ILE A 232 -1.46 -7.30 6.15
N SER A 233 -1.37 -7.94 7.32
CA SER A 233 -0.14 -8.68 7.62
C SER A 233 -0.12 -9.84 6.63
N PRO A 234 0.88 -9.93 5.73
CA PRO A 234 1.16 -11.23 5.13
C PRO A 234 1.47 -12.14 6.33
N GLY A 235 0.56 -13.07 6.60
CA GLY A 235 0.83 -14.12 7.58
C GLY A 235 2.14 -14.79 7.19
N LEU A 236 2.97 -15.02 8.20
CA LEU A 236 4.28 -15.66 8.13
C LEU A 236 4.37 -16.76 7.05
N ASP A 237 5.58 -16.83 6.48
CA ASP A 237 6.12 -17.89 5.61
C ASP A 237 5.96 -17.69 4.09
N ALA A 238 6.64 -16.67 3.56
CA ALA A 238 7.21 -16.76 2.19
C ALA A 238 8.14 -17.99 2.00
N HIS A 239 8.52 -18.68 3.08
CA HIS A 239 9.20 -19.98 3.04
C HIS A 239 8.26 -21.19 2.88
N ALA A 240 6.96 -21.08 3.17
CA ALA A 240 6.02 -22.22 3.14
C ALA A 240 5.22 -22.34 1.83
N LEU A 241 5.36 -21.38 0.90
CA LEU A 241 4.75 -21.45 -0.43
C LEU A 241 5.72 -21.87 -1.55
N ALA A 242 7.00 -22.11 -1.23
CA ALA A 242 7.98 -22.67 -2.17
C ALA A 242 8.02 -24.21 -2.19
N GLU A 243 7.31 -24.91 -1.28
CA GLU A 243 7.33 -26.37 -1.17
C GLU A 243 5.94 -27.02 -1.38
N ARG A 244 5.35 -26.85 -2.58
CA ARG A 244 4.35 -27.80 -3.13
C ARG A 244 4.52 -28.00 -4.65
N SER A 245 5.53 -28.82 -4.98
CA SER A 245 5.72 -29.82 -6.08
C SER A 245 4.60 -30.05 -7.14
N PRO A 246 4.88 -30.58 -8.37
CA PRO A 246 5.69 -31.80 -8.52
C PRO A 246 6.64 -31.93 -9.73
N THR A 247 7.63 -32.79 -9.50
CA THR A 247 8.33 -33.68 -10.42
C THR A 247 7.48 -34.17 -11.60
N VAL A 248 7.89 -33.83 -12.83
CA VAL A 248 7.75 -34.69 -14.02
C VAL A 248 9.03 -34.54 -14.83
N VAL A 249 10.06 -35.32 -14.50
CA VAL A 249 11.17 -35.59 -15.41
C VAL A 249 10.68 -36.67 -16.38
N ARG A 250 10.40 -36.28 -17.63
CA ARG A 250 10.26 -37.23 -18.74
C ARG A 250 11.66 -37.56 -19.24
N ASP A 251 12.20 -38.71 -18.84
CA ASP A 251 13.29 -39.35 -19.55
C ASP A 251 12.75 -39.89 -20.89
N GLY A 252 13.14 -39.24 -21.99
CA GLY A 252 12.99 -39.74 -23.35
C GLY A 252 14.34 -40.28 -23.84
N PRO A 253 14.40 -41.49 -24.43
CA PRO A 253 15.66 -42.07 -24.89
C PRO A 253 16.21 -41.30 -26.10
N ARG A 254 17.47 -40.88 -26.02
CA ARG A 254 18.26 -40.44 -27.18
C ARG A 254 18.50 -41.66 -28.08
N GLN A 255 17.86 -41.69 -29.25
CA GLN A 255 18.34 -42.51 -30.35
C GLN A 255 19.58 -41.83 -30.95
N ALA A 256 20.70 -42.56 -30.94
CA ALA A 256 21.86 -42.24 -31.74
C ALA A 256 21.61 -42.72 -33.18
N SER A 257 21.63 -41.80 -34.14
CA SER A 257 21.75 -42.12 -35.56
C SER A 257 23.21 -42.41 -35.89
N ASN A 258 23.45 -43.52 -36.58
CA ASN A 258 24.65 -43.79 -37.38
C ASN A 258 24.77 -42.80 -38.54
#